data_AF-A0A973APR4-F1
#
_entry.id   AF-A0A973APR4-F1
#
_cell.length_a   1.000
_cell.length_b   1.000
_cell.length_c   1.000
_cell.angle_alpha   90.00
_cell.angle_beta   90.00
_cell.angle_gamma   90.00
#
_symmetry.space_group_name_H-M   'P 1'
#
loop_
_entity.id
_entity.type
_entity.pdbx_description
1 polymer ?
#
loop_
_entity_poly.entity_id
_entity_poly.type
_entity_poly.pdbx_seq_one_letter_code
_entity_poly.pdbx_strand_id
1 'polypeptide(L)'
;MAEFTLPANSKVKIGDTYKAPDGATRVKRFKIYRYDPDKGANPRLDTYEIDLDTTAPMVLDALIKIKNEVDTTLTFRRSCREGICGSCSMNIDGTNTLACLKPIDEVAGDVHIYPLPHMPVIKDLVPDFSTPYAQLVSVEPWLQADTPPPPNGERRQSPEEREKLDGLWECVLCFCCTTSCPSYWWNGDRYLGPAVLLQAYPWIPDTPDEHTAGRL
;
A
#
# COMPACT_ATOMS: atom_id res chain seq x y z
N MET A 1 13.23 30.55 11.87
CA MET A 1 12.56 29.40 12.52
C MET A 1 11.72 28.73 11.45
N ALA A 2 11.84 27.43 11.25
CA ALA A 2 10.95 26.72 10.34
C ALA A 2 9.54 26.72 10.95
N GLU A 3 8.55 27.24 10.24
CA GLU A 3 7.15 27.11 10.64
C GLU A 3 6.67 25.69 10.32
N PHE A 4 6.52 24.87 11.36
CA PHE A 4 5.93 23.54 11.25
C PHE A 4 4.40 23.60 11.31
N THR A 5 3.79 24.50 10.53
CA THR A 5 2.33 24.52 10.39
C THR A 5 1.92 23.47 9.37
N LEU A 6 1.17 22.48 9.84
CA LEU A 6 0.43 21.56 8.99
C LEU A 6 -0.38 22.34 7.93
N PRO A 7 -0.43 21.87 6.66
CA PRO A 7 -1.23 22.50 5.61
C PRO A 7 -2.65 22.83 6.06
N ALA A 8 -3.20 23.93 5.53
CA ALA A 8 -4.61 24.25 5.71
C ALA A 8 -5.43 23.07 5.16
N ASN A 9 -6.10 22.34 6.04
CA ASN A 9 -6.86 21.10 5.79
C ASN A 9 -6.17 19.76 6.06
N SER A 10 -5.09 19.71 6.84
CA SER A 10 -4.46 18.43 7.21
C SER A 10 -4.55 18.05 8.69
N LYS A 11 -5.33 18.77 9.51
CA LYS A 11 -5.51 18.44 10.93
C LYS A 11 -6.61 17.38 11.08
N VAL A 12 -6.26 16.17 11.48
CA VAL A 12 -7.24 15.11 11.74
C VAL A 12 -8.11 15.48 12.94
N LYS A 13 -9.43 15.55 12.73
CA LYS A 13 -10.43 15.82 13.77
C LYS A 13 -11.02 14.53 14.32
N ILE A 14 -11.69 14.61 15.47
CA ILE A 14 -12.56 13.53 15.94
C ILE A 14 -13.75 13.43 14.97
N GLY A 15 -14.04 12.22 14.53
CA GLY A 15 -15.13 11.92 13.61
C GLY A 15 -16.34 11.28 14.30
N ASP A 16 -17.15 10.61 13.49
CA ASP A 16 -18.39 9.96 13.92
C ASP A 16 -18.11 8.63 14.62
N THR A 17 -19.04 8.16 15.44
CA THR A 17 -18.97 6.84 16.08
C THR A 17 -20.17 6.01 15.70
N TYR A 18 -19.91 4.84 15.12
CA TYR A 18 -20.89 3.85 14.70
C TYR A 18 -20.86 2.68 15.68
N LYS A 19 -21.96 2.45 16.38
CA LYS A 19 -22.10 1.42 17.41
C LYS A 19 -22.32 0.04 16.79
N ALA A 20 -21.82 -1.00 17.47
CA ALA A 20 -22.12 -2.37 17.10
C ALA A 20 -23.61 -2.67 17.30
N PRO A 21 -24.19 -3.66 16.59
CA PRO A 21 -25.56 -4.10 16.82
C PRO A 21 -25.80 -4.51 18.28
N ASP A 22 -27.04 -4.33 18.74
CA ASP A 22 -27.46 -4.74 20.08
C ASP A 22 -27.20 -6.24 20.29
N GLY A 23 -26.59 -6.61 21.42
CA GLY A 23 -26.28 -7.99 21.78
C GLY A 23 -24.91 -8.51 21.30
N ALA A 24 -24.13 -7.71 20.57
CA ALA A 24 -22.76 -8.07 20.21
C ALA A 24 -21.87 -8.22 21.47
N THR A 25 -21.19 -9.36 21.59
CA THR A 25 -20.37 -9.69 22.77
C THR A 25 -18.87 -9.52 22.52
N ARG A 26 -18.40 -9.76 21.29
CA ARG A 26 -16.99 -9.64 20.90
C ARG A 26 -16.76 -8.42 20.00
N VAL A 27 -16.97 -7.24 20.57
CA VAL A 27 -16.83 -5.97 19.85
C VAL A 27 -15.37 -5.50 19.76
N LYS A 28 -14.94 -5.15 18.55
CA LYS A 28 -13.67 -4.49 18.26
C LYS A 28 -13.91 -3.11 17.67
N ARG A 29 -13.12 -2.12 18.09
CA ARG A 29 -13.17 -0.76 17.55
C ARG A 29 -12.15 -0.58 16.44
N PHE A 30 -12.61 -0.08 15.30
CA PHE A 30 -11.79 0.34 14.18
C PHE A 30 -11.85 1.86 14.07
N LYS A 31 -10.70 2.52 14.20
CA LYS A 31 -10.55 3.97 14.08
C LYS A 31 -9.97 4.29 12.71
N ILE A 32 -10.80 4.76 11.81
CA ILE A 32 -10.48 4.83 10.39
C ILE A 32 -10.37 6.29 9.96
N TYR A 33 -9.26 6.62 9.29
CA TYR A 33 -9.08 7.90 8.64
C TYR A 33 -10.12 8.11 7.54
N ARG A 34 -10.79 9.25 7.58
CA ARG A 34 -11.81 9.65 6.61
C ARG A 34 -11.48 11.01 6.02
N TYR A 35 -11.62 11.11 4.70
CA TYR A 35 -11.43 12.35 3.97
C TYR A 35 -12.31 12.35 2.72
N ASP A 36 -13.06 13.43 2.52
CA ASP A 36 -13.94 13.61 1.38
C ASP A 36 -13.59 14.94 0.69
N PRO A 37 -12.92 14.91 -0.48
CA PRO A 37 -12.44 16.12 -1.14
C PRO A 37 -13.60 17.05 -1.53
N ASP A 38 -14.78 16.50 -1.81
CA ASP A 38 -15.96 17.25 -2.24
C ASP A 38 -16.56 18.12 -1.12
N LYS A 39 -16.20 17.85 0.14
CA LYS A 39 -16.73 18.59 1.30
C LYS A 39 -15.83 19.74 1.76
N GLY A 40 -14.61 19.86 1.23
CA GLY A 40 -13.64 20.89 1.63
C GLY A 40 -13.28 20.88 3.13
N ALA A 41 -13.59 19.80 3.85
CA ALA A 41 -13.37 19.68 5.29
C ALA A 41 -12.00 19.05 5.59
N ASN A 42 -11.51 19.29 6.81
CA ASN A 42 -10.35 18.55 7.31
C ASN A 42 -10.68 17.04 7.42
N PRO A 43 -9.67 16.16 7.31
CA PRO A 43 -9.83 14.75 7.62
C PRO A 43 -10.33 14.54 9.05
N ARG A 44 -10.96 13.39 9.27
CA ARG A 44 -11.43 12.97 10.59
C ARG A 44 -11.12 11.51 10.85
N LEU A 45 -11.23 11.10 12.11
CA LEU A 45 -11.07 9.72 12.55
C LEU A 45 -12.43 9.20 13.03
N ASP A 46 -13.10 8.42 12.18
CA ASP A 46 -14.37 7.78 12.52
C ASP A 46 -14.11 6.48 13.29
N THR A 47 -14.97 6.16 14.25
CA THR A 47 -14.90 4.92 15.03
C THR A 47 -16.03 3.98 14.64
N TYR A 48 -15.69 2.75 14.26
CA TYR A 48 -16.65 1.69 13.95
C TYR A 48 -16.50 0.55 14.96
N GLU A 49 -17.56 0.27 15.70
CA GLU A 49 -17.65 -0.90 16.58
C GLU A 49 -18.19 -2.09 15.77
N ILE A 50 -17.39 -3.13 15.64
CA ILE A 50 -17.69 -4.31 14.82
C ILE A 50 -17.67 -5.56 15.68
N ASP A 51 -18.72 -6.37 15.54
CA ASP A 51 -18.81 -7.69 16.16
C ASP A 51 -17.92 -8.70 15.42
N LEU A 52 -16.91 -9.21 16.12
CA LEU A 52 -15.96 -10.18 15.56
C LEU A 52 -16.54 -11.58 15.39
N ASP A 53 -17.65 -11.91 16.06
CA ASP A 53 -18.30 -13.22 15.85
C ASP A 53 -18.99 -13.33 14.49
N THR A 54 -19.26 -12.19 13.84
CA THR A 54 -19.87 -12.11 12.50
C THR A 54 -18.93 -11.50 11.45
N THR A 55 -17.62 -11.50 11.72
CA THR A 55 -16.60 -10.91 10.86
C THR A 55 -15.46 -11.90 10.64
N ALA A 56 -15.04 -12.06 9.38
CA ALA A 56 -13.87 -12.86 9.05
C ALA A 56 -12.56 -12.23 9.61
N PRO A 57 -11.46 -12.99 9.75
CA PRO A 57 -10.39 -12.63 10.68
C PRO A 57 -9.47 -11.49 10.22
N MET A 58 -9.50 -11.09 8.96
CA MET A 58 -8.56 -10.09 8.43
C MET A 58 -9.12 -8.67 8.52
N VAL A 59 -8.25 -7.67 8.68
CA VAL A 59 -8.67 -6.26 8.73
C VAL A 59 -9.43 -5.85 7.45
N LEU A 60 -9.09 -6.41 6.29
CA LEU A 60 -9.86 -6.18 5.07
C LEU A 60 -11.31 -6.67 5.19
N ASP A 61 -11.57 -7.77 5.89
CA ASP A 61 -12.92 -8.28 6.07
C ASP A 61 -13.77 -7.31 6.90
N ALA A 62 -13.18 -6.72 7.95
CA ALA A 62 -13.82 -5.67 8.73
C ALA A 62 -14.09 -4.41 7.87
N LEU A 63 -13.14 -3.97 7.04
CA LEU A 63 -13.34 -2.83 6.12
C LEU A 63 -14.48 -3.08 5.13
N ILE A 64 -14.57 -4.29 4.57
CA ILE A 64 -15.65 -4.68 3.66
C ILE A 64 -16.99 -4.72 4.40
N LYS A 65 -17.04 -5.30 5.60
CA LYS A 65 -18.25 -5.33 6.44
C LYS A 65 -18.73 -3.93 6.77
N ILE A 66 -17.84 -3.05 7.23
CA ILE A 66 -18.15 -1.64 7.51
C ILE A 66 -18.76 -0.98 6.27
N LYS A 67 -18.12 -1.14 5.11
CA LYS A 67 -18.63 -0.55 3.87
C LYS A 67 -19.99 -1.10 3.47
N ASN A 68 -20.21 -2.40 3.60
CA ASN A 68 -21.42 -3.03 3.10
C ASN A 68 -22.63 -2.81 4.02
N GLU A 69 -22.40 -2.77 5.33
CA GLU A 69 -23.47 -2.89 6.34
C GLU A 69 -23.62 -1.64 7.21
N VAL A 70 -22.59 -0.80 7.34
CA VAL A 70 -22.58 0.32 8.31
C VAL A 70 -22.49 1.68 7.60
N ASP A 71 -21.47 1.87 6.77
CA ASP A 71 -21.21 3.12 6.06
C ASP A 71 -20.68 2.87 4.65
N THR A 72 -21.59 2.91 3.68
CA THR A 72 -21.30 2.69 2.26
C THR A 72 -20.39 3.75 1.65
N THR A 73 -20.16 4.87 2.32
CA THR A 73 -19.27 5.94 1.86
C THR A 73 -17.80 5.66 2.12
N LEU A 74 -17.47 4.70 3.01
CA LEU A 74 -16.09 4.31 3.28
C LEU A 74 -15.40 3.81 2.00
N THR A 75 -14.27 4.41 1.65
CA THR A 75 -13.56 4.15 0.39
C THR A 75 -12.13 3.63 0.63
N PHE A 76 -11.79 2.52 -0.02
CA PHE A 76 -10.47 1.90 0.02
C PHE A 76 -10.25 1.03 -1.23
N ARG A 77 -8.99 0.74 -1.56
CA ARG A 77 -8.63 -0.18 -2.65
C ARG A 77 -8.53 -1.62 -2.15
N ARG A 78 -9.04 -2.57 -2.94
CA ARG A 78 -8.94 -4.02 -2.69
C ARG A 78 -9.18 -4.82 -3.98
N SER A 79 -8.61 -6.01 -4.08
CA SER A 79 -8.90 -6.96 -5.17
C SER A 79 -8.74 -8.43 -4.74
N CYS A 80 -7.51 -8.99 -4.73
CA CYS A 80 -7.27 -10.45 -4.64
C CYS A 80 -7.68 -11.13 -3.32
N ARG A 81 -7.61 -10.44 -2.18
CA ARG A 81 -7.82 -10.98 -0.81
C ARG A 81 -6.79 -12.00 -0.29
N GLU A 82 -5.70 -12.23 -1.00
CA GLU A 82 -4.67 -13.21 -0.62
C GLU A 82 -3.23 -12.64 -0.70
N GLY A 83 -3.11 -11.31 -0.71
CA GLY A 83 -1.83 -10.62 -0.60
C GLY A 83 -1.03 -10.45 -1.89
N ILE A 84 -1.51 -10.96 -3.02
CA ILE A 84 -0.72 -10.98 -4.26
C ILE A 84 -0.83 -9.72 -5.13
N CYS A 85 -1.94 -8.96 -5.04
CA CYS A 85 -2.16 -7.79 -5.92
C CYS A 85 -1.59 -6.45 -5.40
N GLY A 86 -1.14 -6.41 -4.14
CA GLY A 86 -0.66 -5.17 -3.49
C GLY A 86 -1.70 -4.08 -3.20
N SER A 87 -2.93 -4.13 -3.75
CA SER A 87 -3.86 -2.99 -3.77
C SER A 87 -4.37 -2.52 -2.40
N CYS A 88 -4.44 -3.39 -1.40
CA CYS A 88 -4.97 -3.06 -0.06
C CYS A 88 -3.89 -2.63 0.94
N SER A 89 -2.78 -2.10 0.43
CA SER A 89 -1.72 -1.48 1.22
C SER A 89 -2.24 -0.27 1.97
N MET A 90 -2.06 -0.24 3.28
CA MET A 90 -2.41 0.87 4.16
C MET A 90 -1.61 0.80 5.45
N ASN A 91 -1.69 1.84 6.29
CA ASN A 91 -1.10 1.82 7.62
C ASN A 91 -2.13 1.29 8.62
N ILE A 92 -1.80 0.18 9.28
CA ILE A 92 -2.64 -0.46 10.29
C ILE A 92 -1.84 -0.49 11.59
N ASP A 93 -2.36 0.21 12.59
CA ASP A 93 -1.76 0.37 13.91
C ASP A 93 -0.28 0.81 13.87
N GLY A 94 0.01 1.82 13.04
CA GLY A 94 1.34 2.38 12.87
C GLY A 94 2.23 1.62 11.88
N THR A 95 1.82 0.44 11.40
CA THR A 95 2.62 -0.38 10.48
C THR A 95 2.01 -0.44 9.08
N ASN A 96 2.82 -0.20 8.04
CA ASN A 96 2.38 -0.39 6.66
C ASN A 96 2.29 -1.89 6.34
N THR A 97 1.11 -2.34 5.93
CA THR A 97 0.86 -3.75 5.61
C THR A 97 -0.29 -3.89 4.60
N LEU A 98 -0.58 -5.12 4.19
CA LEU A 98 -1.74 -5.45 3.36
C LEU A 98 -2.91 -5.80 4.29
N ALA A 99 -4.02 -5.06 4.19
CA ALA A 99 -5.18 -5.31 5.05
C ALA A 99 -5.75 -6.74 4.94
N CYS A 100 -5.59 -7.38 3.77
CA CYS A 100 -6.02 -8.77 3.56
C CYS A 100 -5.15 -9.83 4.23
N LEU A 101 -3.95 -9.46 4.67
CA LEU A 101 -3.02 -10.35 5.36
C LEU A 101 -2.77 -9.93 6.80
N LYS A 102 -3.47 -8.91 7.32
CA LYS A 102 -3.35 -8.47 8.70
C LYS A 102 -4.50 -9.04 9.53
N PRO A 103 -4.25 -10.04 10.39
CA PRO A 103 -5.25 -10.53 11.33
C PRO A 103 -5.67 -9.42 12.30
N ILE A 104 -6.96 -9.40 12.64
CA ILE A 104 -7.54 -8.43 13.59
C ILE A 104 -7.04 -8.68 15.02
N ASP A 105 -6.79 -9.94 15.37
CA ASP A 105 -6.38 -10.37 16.72
C ASP A 105 -4.92 -10.03 17.04
N GLU A 106 -4.06 -9.84 16.03
CA GLU A 106 -2.70 -9.31 16.20
C GLU A 106 -2.64 -7.85 16.61
N VAL A 107 -3.74 -7.10 16.52
CA VAL A 107 -3.80 -5.70 16.91
C VAL A 107 -4.36 -5.59 18.32
N ALA A 108 -3.56 -5.10 19.26
CA ALA A 108 -4.01 -4.87 20.63
C ALA A 108 -4.96 -3.66 20.71
N GLY A 109 -6.05 -3.76 21.48
CA GLY A 109 -6.96 -2.62 21.67
C GLY A 109 -7.70 -2.20 20.40
N ASP A 110 -7.70 -0.91 20.09
CA ASP A 110 -8.40 -0.33 18.94
C ASP A 110 -7.53 -0.42 17.67
N VAL A 111 -8.12 -0.82 16.55
CA VAL A 111 -7.42 -0.91 15.26
C VAL A 111 -7.42 0.46 14.58
N HIS A 112 -6.29 1.15 14.58
CA HIS A 112 -6.15 2.42 13.87
C HIS A 112 -5.78 2.17 12.40
N ILE A 113 -6.49 2.78 11.47
CA ILE A 113 -6.29 2.58 10.03
C ILE A 113 -6.14 3.94 9.36
N TYR A 114 -5.00 4.13 8.70
CA TYR A 114 -4.67 5.34 7.93
C TYR A 114 -4.30 4.96 6.50
N PRO A 115 -4.42 5.88 5.52
CA PRO A 115 -3.80 5.68 4.21
C PRO A 115 -2.28 5.51 4.37
N LEU A 116 -1.61 5.07 3.30
CA LEU A 116 -0.15 4.98 3.33
C LEU A 116 0.48 6.34 3.67
N PRO A 117 1.50 6.39 4.56
CA PRO A 117 2.06 7.63 5.05
C PRO A 117 2.68 8.48 3.95
N HIS A 118 2.60 9.81 4.15
CA HIS A 118 3.26 10.81 3.31
C HIS A 118 2.91 10.73 1.81
N MET A 119 1.71 10.25 1.50
CA MET A 119 1.13 10.29 0.15
C MET A 119 -0.04 11.29 0.13
N PRO A 120 -0.24 12.03 -0.98
CA PRO A 120 -1.49 12.75 -1.20
C PRO A 120 -2.67 11.78 -1.12
N VAL A 121 -3.74 12.15 -0.42
CA VAL A 121 -4.92 11.31 -0.26
C VAL A 121 -6.01 11.78 -1.21
N ILE A 122 -6.47 10.89 -2.09
CA ILE A 122 -7.58 11.16 -3.01
C ILE A 122 -8.89 11.16 -2.22
N LYS A 123 -9.17 10.09 -1.48
CA LYS A 123 -10.37 9.93 -0.64
C LYS A 123 -10.14 8.83 0.39
N ASP A 124 -10.53 9.05 1.65
CA ASP A 124 -10.42 8.08 2.74
C ASP A 124 -9.05 7.35 2.77
N LEU A 125 -9.02 6.03 2.53
CA LEU A 125 -7.81 5.21 2.57
C LEU A 125 -7.14 5.04 1.19
N VAL A 126 -7.47 5.91 0.23
CA VAL A 126 -7.00 5.86 -1.16
C VAL A 126 -5.92 6.91 -1.39
N PRO A 127 -4.63 6.56 -1.30
CA PRO A 127 -3.55 7.46 -1.67
C PRO A 127 -3.45 7.62 -3.19
N ASP A 128 -2.81 8.70 -3.64
CA ASP A 128 -2.41 8.90 -5.02
C ASP A 128 -1.07 8.19 -5.28
N PHE A 129 -1.04 7.27 -6.26
CA PHE A 129 0.17 6.53 -6.64
C PHE A 129 0.83 7.04 -7.93
N SER A 130 0.38 8.19 -8.47
CA SER A 130 0.88 8.71 -9.75
C SER A 130 2.41 8.89 -9.75
N THR A 131 2.97 9.46 -8.69
CA THR A 131 4.44 9.65 -8.55
C THR A 131 5.22 8.34 -8.51
N PRO A 132 4.96 7.39 -7.59
CA PRO A 132 5.72 6.14 -7.56
C PRO A 132 5.57 5.29 -8.83
N TYR A 133 4.42 5.33 -9.51
CA TYR A 133 4.29 4.67 -10.82
C TYR A 133 5.09 5.38 -11.93
N ALA A 134 5.14 6.71 -11.94
CA ALA A 134 6.01 7.44 -12.87
C ALA A 134 7.49 7.12 -12.63
N GLN A 135 7.91 7.01 -11.36
CA GLN A 135 9.25 6.57 -10.99
C GLN A 135 9.53 5.13 -11.44
N LEU A 136 8.58 4.22 -11.28
CA LEU A 136 8.70 2.85 -11.78
C LEU A 136 8.91 2.80 -13.30
N VAL A 137 8.18 3.60 -14.07
CA VAL A 137 8.37 3.67 -15.54
C VAL A 137 9.77 4.20 -15.88
N SER A 138 10.30 5.15 -15.10
CA SER A 138 11.60 5.77 -15.38
C SER A 138 12.81 4.85 -15.27
N VAL A 139 12.68 3.70 -14.59
CA VAL A 139 13.77 2.70 -14.48
C VAL A 139 13.70 1.61 -15.54
N GLU A 140 12.78 1.76 -16.51
CA GLU A 140 12.60 0.86 -17.65
C GLU A 140 12.60 -0.63 -17.24
N PRO A 141 11.62 -1.07 -16.41
CA PRO A 141 11.64 -2.38 -15.78
C PRO A 141 11.12 -3.46 -16.74
N TRP A 142 11.80 -3.60 -17.87
CA TRP A 142 11.60 -4.64 -18.87
C TRP A 142 12.94 -5.08 -19.43
N LEU A 143 12.95 -6.25 -20.07
CA LEU A 143 14.12 -6.84 -20.68
C LEU A 143 14.64 -5.98 -21.84
N GLN A 144 15.92 -5.63 -21.81
CA GLN A 144 16.60 -4.90 -22.87
C GLN A 144 17.74 -5.75 -23.43
N ALA A 145 17.69 -6.06 -24.72
CA ALA A 145 18.70 -6.85 -25.40
C ALA A 145 18.80 -6.45 -26.88
N ASP A 146 20.03 -6.24 -27.36
CA ASP A 146 20.31 -5.89 -28.75
C ASP A 146 20.38 -7.15 -29.63
N THR A 147 20.83 -8.27 -29.06
CA THR A 147 20.83 -9.57 -29.73
C THR A 147 19.40 -10.06 -29.90
N PRO A 148 18.94 -10.53 -31.07
CA PRO A 148 17.62 -11.14 -31.20
C PRO A 148 17.55 -12.49 -30.45
N PRO A 149 16.36 -12.91 -29.98
CA PRO A 149 16.20 -14.25 -29.40
C PRO A 149 16.49 -15.34 -30.45
N PRO A 150 16.87 -16.57 -30.04
CA PRO A 150 17.08 -17.67 -30.96
C PRO A 150 15.86 -17.91 -31.87
N PRO A 151 16.02 -18.14 -33.18
CA PRO A 151 14.89 -18.24 -34.12
C PRO A 151 13.81 -19.28 -33.78
N ASN A 152 14.17 -20.32 -33.02
CA ASN A 152 13.28 -21.41 -32.62
C ASN A 152 13.44 -21.75 -31.12
N GLY A 153 13.69 -20.77 -30.26
CA GLY A 153 13.88 -21.05 -28.84
C GLY A 153 13.91 -19.83 -27.93
N GLU A 154 13.89 -20.10 -26.63
CA GLU A 154 13.97 -19.10 -25.58
C GLU A 154 15.43 -18.67 -25.34
N ARG A 155 15.61 -17.49 -24.75
CA ARG A 155 16.90 -17.12 -24.15
C ARG A 155 17.19 -18.10 -23.02
N ARG A 156 18.38 -18.69 -23.02
CA ARG A 156 18.74 -19.66 -21.98
C ARG A 156 19.25 -18.93 -20.74
N GLN A 157 18.77 -19.39 -19.60
CA GLN A 157 19.22 -18.97 -18.28
C GLN A 157 19.37 -20.23 -17.42
N SER A 158 20.49 -20.36 -16.70
CA SER A 158 20.67 -21.50 -15.79
C SER A 158 19.83 -21.32 -14.52
N PRO A 159 19.50 -22.40 -13.78
CA PRO A 159 18.83 -22.28 -12.48
C PRO A 159 19.57 -21.35 -11.51
N GLU A 160 20.90 -21.43 -11.47
CA GLU A 160 21.75 -20.59 -10.60
C GLU A 160 21.76 -19.11 -11.02
N GLU A 161 21.58 -18.82 -12.30
CA GLU A 161 21.39 -17.46 -12.78
C GLU A 161 20.02 -16.92 -12.41
N ARG A 162 18.96 -17.73 -12.61
CA ARG A 162 17.59 -17.39 -12.27
C ARG A 162 17.39 -17.18 -10.77
N GLU A 163 18.05 -17.97 -9.93
CA GLU A 163 17.96 -17.89 -8.47
C GLU A 163 18.42 -16.51 -7.94
N LYS A 164 19.28 -15.79 -8.67
CA LYS A 164 19.68 -14.42 -8.31
C LYS A 164 18.52 -13.42 -8.31
N LEU A 165 17.40 -13.77 -8.96
CA LEU A 165 16.21 -12.94 -9.01
C LEU A 165 15.25 -13.19 -7.84
N ASP A 166 15.43 -14.29 -7.10
CA ASP A 166 14.58 -14.62 -5.96
C ASP A 166 14.77 -13.59 -4.83
N GLY A 167 13.65 -13.17 -4.24
CA GLY A 167 13.55 -12.02 -3.35
C GLY A 167 13.41 -10.66 -4.05
N LEU A 168 13.53 -10.60 -5.38
CA LEU A 168 13.38 -9.37 -6.17
C LEU A 168 12.06 -9.33 -6.95
N TRP A 169 11.74 -10.39 -7.69
CA TRP A 169 10.61 -10.44 -8.62
C TRP A 169 9.26 -10.57 -7.91
N GLU A 170 9.24 -11.06 -6.67
CA GLU A 170 8.05 -11.30 -5.85
C GLU A 170 7.38 -10.00 -5.36
N CYS A 171 8.02 -8.84 -5.61
CA CYS A 171 7.46 -7.54 -5.27
C CYS A 171 6.10 -7.33 -5.94
N VAL A 172 5.05 -7.17 -5.13
CA VAL A 172 3.68 -6.93 -5.59
C VAL A 172 3.34 -5.45 -5.81
N LEU A 173 4.36 -4.58 -5.84
CA LEU A 173 4.22 -3.12 -6.01
C LEU A 173 3.18 -2.48 -5.06
N CYS A 174 3.12 -2.94 -3.81
CA CYS A 174 2.20 -2.39 -2.80
C CYS A 174 2.67 -1.04 -2.20
N PHE A 175 3.93 -0.66 -2.46
CA PHE A 175 4.57 0.55 -1.95
C PHE A 175 4.57 0.74 -0.43
N CYS A 176 4.29 -0.31 0.36
CA CYS A 176 4.42 -0.26 1.83
C CYS A 176 5.83 0.13 2.27
N CYS A 177 6.87 -0.42 1.61
CA CYS A 177 8.27 -0.11 1.90
C CYS A 177 8.63 1.33 1.51
N THR A 178 8.14 1.82 0.38
CA THR A 178 8.39 3.20 -0.07
C THR A 178 7.79 4.21 0.88
N THR A 179 6.54 3.97 1.30
CA THR A 179 5.80 4.85 2.19
C THR A 179 6.10 4.61 3.67
N SER A 180 6.98 3.67 4.02
CA SER A 180 7.57 3.56 5.37
C SER A 180 8.93 4.23 5.48
N CYS A 181 9.55 4.62 4.36
CA CYS A 181 10.90 5.18 4.33
C CYS A 181 10.88 6.70 4.54
N PRO A 182 11.46 7.21 5.64
CA PRO A 182 11.50 8.67 5.87
C PRO A 182 12.28 9.42 4.79
N SER A 183 13.29 8.82 4.17
CA SER A 183 13.99 9.45 3.05
C SER A 183 13.05 9.74 1.87
N TYR A 184 12.10 8.84 1.61
CA TYR A 184 11.08 9.05 0.58
C TYR A 184 10.02 10.06 1.02
N TRP A 185 9.72 10.15 2.31
CA TRP A 185 8.86 11.21 2.82
C TRP A 185 9.45 12.58 2.52
N TRP A 186 10.74 12.79 2.82
CA TRP A 186 11.36 14.09 2.64
C TRP A 186 11.74 14.42 1.20
N ASN A 187 12.08 13.41 0.38
CA ASN A 187 12.66 13.62 -0.94
C ASN A 187 12.01 12.74 -2.02
N GLY A 188 10.75 12.34 -1.87
CA GLY A 188 10.08 11.44 -2.80
C GLY A 188 9.92 11.98 -4.23
N ASP A 189 10.15 13.28 -4.43
CA ASP A 189 10.26 13.92 -5.75
C ASP A 189 11.56 13.57 -6.50
N ARG A 190 12.60 13.12 -5.79
CA ARG A 190 13.94 12.82 -6.36
C ARG A 190 14.44 11.42 -6.03
N TYR A 191 14.23 10.98 -4.80
CA TYR A 191 14.57 9.64 -4.35
C TYR A 191 13.50 8.66 -4.81
N LEU A 192 13.89 7.69 -5.63
CA LEU A 192 12.98 6.70 -6.24
C LEU A 192 12.26 5.81 -5.21
N GLY A 193 12.87 5.62 -4.03
CA GLY A 193 12.31 4.77 -2.99
C GLY A 193 12.64 3.28 -3.17
N PRO A 194 12.53 2.50 -2.09
CA PRO A 194 12.92 1.09 -2.07
C PRO A 194 12.16 0.21 -3.07
N ALA A 195 10.86 0.44 -3.30
CA ALA A 195 10.12 -0.39 -4.27
C ALA A 195 10.66 -0.22 -5.69
N VAL A 196 10.90 1.01 -6.13
CA VAL A 196 11.37 1.31 -7.49
C VAL A 196 12.82 0.88 -7.65
N LEU A 197 13.68 1.13 -6.64
CA LEU A 197 15.07 0.66 -6.67
C LEU A 197 15.15 -0.87 -6.70
N LEU A 198 14.29 -1.56 -5.96
CA LEU A 198 14.17 -3.02 -6.02
C LEU A 198 13.70 -3.51 -7.39
N GLN A 199 12.91 -2.72 -8.13
CA GLN A 199 12.47 -3.10 -9.49
C GLN A 199 13.47 -2.75 -10.59
N ALA A 200 14.36 -1.79 -10.34
CA ALA A 200 15.50 -1.52 -11.20
C ALA A 200 16.58 -2.61 -11.07
N TYR A 201 16.81 -3.07 -9.84
CA TYR A 201 17.91 -3.99 -9.52
C TYR A 201 17.87 -5.35 -10.26
N PRO A 202 16.75 -6.09 -10.39
CA PRO A 202 16.75 -7.44 -10.98
C PRO A 202 17.26 -7.46 -12.42
N TRP A 203 17.15 -6.37 -13.16
CA TRP A 203 17.67 -6.28 -14.53
C TRP A 203 19.20 -6.17 -14.62
N ILE A 204 19.89 -5.94 -13.50
CA ILE A 204 21.36 -5.91 -13.45
C ILE A 204 21.95 -7.34 -13.45
N PRO A 205 21.50 -8.28 -12.60
CA PRO A 205 21.97 -9.67 -12.61
C PRO A 205 21.21 -10.59 -13.59
N ASP A 206 20.11 -10.15 -14.21
CA ASP A 206 19.34 -10.96 -15.16
C ASP A 206 20.13 -11.18 -16.45
N THR A 207 20.66 -12.39 -16.64
CA THR A 207 21.58 -12.73 -17.74
C THR A 207 21.03 -12.56 -19.17
N PRO A 208 19.71 -12.61 -19.41
CA PRO A 208 19.10 -12.18 -20.67
C PRO A 208 19.21 -10.68 -20.97
N ASP A 209 19.38 -9.80 -19.97
CA ASP A 209 19.47 -8.34 -20.14
C ASP A 209 20.89 -7.93 -20.52
N GLU A 210 21.03 -7.16 -21.60
CA GLU A 210 22.32 -6.75 -22.18
C GLU A 210 22.68 -5.29 -21.85
N HIS A 211 21.81 -4.57 -21.12
CA HIS A 211 21.92 -3.12 -20.91
C HIS A 211 22.37 -2.74 -19.49
N THR A 212 23.08 -3.63 -18.79
CA THR A 212 23.55 -3.38 -17.40
C THR A 212 24.25 -2.03 -17.22
N ALA A 213 25.10 -1.60 -18.15
CA ALA A 213 25.83 -0.34 -18.05
C ALA A 213 24.92 0.90 -18.12
N GLY A 214 23.76 0.82 -18.79
CA GLY A 214 22.78 1.90 -18.82
C GLY A 214 21.91 1.96 -17.55
N ARG A 215 21.92 0.89 -16.75
CA ARG A 215 21.15 0.77 -15.50
C ARG A 215 21.93 1.20 -14.24
N LEU A 216 23.25 1.36 -14.35
CA LEU A 216 24.17 1.79 -13.28
C LEU A 216 24.43 3.29 -13.30
#